data_AF-A0A0N4T7I7-F1
#
_entry.id   AF-A0A0N4T7I7-F1
#
_cell.length_a   1.000
_cell.length_b   1.000
_cell.length_c   1.000
_cell.angle_alpha   90.00
_cell.angle_beta   90.00
_cell.angle_gamma   90.00
#
_symmetry.space_group_name_H-M   'P 1'
#
loop_
_entity.id
_entity.type
_entity.pdbx_description
1 polymer ?
#
loop_
_entity_poly.entity_id
_entity_poly.type
_entity_poly.pdbx_seq_one_letter_code
_entity_poly.pdbx_strand_id
1 'polypeptide(L)'
;MEAIFRKYAYQNDYGIVCFWFGLRPMLFLARSTSAKVIFENTKLTTKSDDYDIFKRLVGDGLLSASGETWFKARRMLTSAFHFNILRKHVEIFNEQTKICFFFLFLK
;
A
#
# COMPACT_ATOMS: atom_id res chain seq x y z
N MET A 1 6.86 19.57 -2.58
CA MET A 1 6.01 18.61 -3.34
C MET A 1 4.53 18.71 -2.97
N GLU A 2 4.13 18.78 -1.70
CA GLU A 2 2.71 18.86 -1.31
C GLU A 2 1.95 20.03 -1.97
N ALA A 3 2.54 21.22 -2.01
CA ALA A 3 1.94 22.39 -2.66
C ALA A 3 1.67 22.16 -4.16
N ILE A 4 2.53 21.42 -4.85
CA ILE A 4 2.37 21.04 -6.26
C ILE A 4 1.20 20.07 -6.38
N PHE A 5 1.16 19.01 -5.57
CA PHE A 5 0.05 18.06 -5.56
C PHE A 5 -1.29 18.74 -5.27
N ARG A 6 -1.36 19.62 -4.28
CA ARG A 6 -2.59 20.39 -3.98
C ARG A 6 -3.00 21.28 -5.14
N LYS A 7 -2.07 22.04 -5.73
CA LYS A 7 -2.37 22.92 -6.87
C LYS A 7 -2.98 22.13 -8.04
N TYR A 8 -2.38 21.01 -8.41
CA TYR A 8 -2.86 20.20 -9.55
C TYR A 8 -4.06 19.31 -9.22
N ALA A 9 -4.27 18.93 -7.95
CA ALA A 9 -5.44 18.16 -7.52
C ALA A 9 -6.77 18.90 -7.74
N TYR A 10 -6.74 20.24 -7.67
CA TYR A 10 -7.93 21.08 -7.80
C TYR A 10 -8.01 21.83 -9.13
N GLN A 11 -7.00 21.74 -10.00
CA GLN A 11 -7.00 22.39 -11.31
C GLN A 11 -7.73 21.59 -12.40
N ASN A 12 -7.72 20.26 -12.33
CA ASN A 12 -8.44 19.38 -13.26
C ASN A 12 -9.60 18.71 -12.53
N ASP A 13 -10.75 18.56 -13.18
CA ASP A 13 -11.96 17.93 -12.57
C ASP A 13 -11.68 16.55 -11.96
N TYR A 14 -10.77 15.80 -12.58
CA TYR A 14 -10.36 14.46 -12.13
C TYR A 14 -9.07 14.44 -11.30
N GLY A 15 -8.34 15.56 -11.19
CA GLY A 15 -7.10 15.66 -10.40
C GLY A 15 -6.04 14.60 -10.70
N ILE A 16 -5.88 14.25 -11.99
CA ILE A 16 -4.84 13.33 -12.48
C ILE A 16 -3.67 14.16 -12.99
N VAL A 17 -2.45 13.80 -12.58
CA VAL A 17 -1.22 14.50 -12.97
C VAL A 17 -0.25 13.51 -13.59
N CYS A 18 0.32 13.85 -14.74
CA CYS A 18 1.38 13.07 -15.36
C CYS A 18 2.74 13.68 -15.03
N PHE A 19 3.65 12.88 -14.51
CA PHE A 19 5.05 13.24 -14.29
C PHE A 19 5.95 12.32 -15.11
N TRP A 20 6.97 12.89 -15.74
CA TRP A 20 7.97 12.11 -16.45
C TRP A 20 9.14 11.79 -15.52
N PHE A 21 9.43 10.50 -15.36
CA PHE A 21 10.63 10.02 -14.69
C PHE A 21 11.58 9.44 -15.73
N GLY A 22 12.52 10.26 -16.20
CA GLY A 22 13.32 9.95 -17.38
C GLY A 22 12.43 9.75 -18.60
N LEU A 23 12.49 8.57 -19.22
CA LEU A 23 11.68 8.21 -20.40
C LEU A 23 10.35 7.54 -20.05
N ARG A 24 10.03 7.36 -18.76
CA ARG A 24 8.80 6.69 -18.32
C ARG A 24 7.80 7.71 -17.76
N PRO A 25 6.59 7.84 -18.34
CA PRO A 25 5.53 8.64 -17.74
C PRO A 25 4.90 7.89 -16.55
N MET A 26 4.69 8.61 -15.45
CA MET A 26 4.01 8.14 -14.26
C MET A 26 2.75 8.97 -14.01
N LEU A 27 1.64 8.29 -13.77
CA LEU A 27 0.36 8.93 -13.46
C LEU A 27 0.13 8.96 -11.96
N PHE A 28 -0.14 10.15 -11.43
CA PHE A 28 -0.47 10.39 -10.04
C PHE A 28 -1.94 10.79 -9.91
N LEU A 29 -2.68 10.03 -9.10
CA LEU A 29 -4.08 10.30 -8.78
C LEU A 29 -4.12 11.14 -7.50
N ALA A 30 -4.34 12.44 -7.64
CA ALA A 30 -4.36 13.36 -6.50
C ALA A 30 -5.74 13.51 -5.84
N ARG A 31 -6.78 12.92 -6.45
CA ARG A 31 -8.16 12.90 -5.93
C ARG A 31 -8.61 11.49 -5.56
N SER A 32 -9.34 11.39 -4.44
CA SER A 32 -9.94 10.14 -3.97
C SER A 32 -10.97 9.57 -4.94
N THR A 33 -11.74 10.41 -5.62
CA THR A 33 -12.74 9.99 -6.63
C THR A 33 -12.12 9.20 -7.77
N SER A 34 -10.97 9.67 -8.26
CA SER A 34 -10.25 9.02 -9.37
C SER A 34 -9.52 7.76 -8.90
N ALA A 35 -8.91 7.80 -7.71
CA ALA A 35 -8.31 6.63 -7.09
C ALA A 35 -9.32 5.52 -6.82
N LYS A 36 -10.54 5.88 -6.37
CA LYS A 36 -11.62 4.94 -6.07
C LYS A 36 -12.00 4.10 -7.29
N VAL A 37 -12.13 4.72 -8.47
CA VAL A 37 -12.44 4.00 -9.72
C VAL A 37 -11.41 2.92 -10.03
N ILE A 38 -10.12 3.17 -9.76
CA ILE A 38 -9.06 2.19 -9.99
C ILE A 38 -9.06 1.10 -8.91
N PHE A 39 -9.18 1.46 -7.63
CA PHE A 39 -9.13 0.51 -6.52
C PHE A 39 -10.37 -0.38 -6.39
N GLU A 40 -11.54 0.09 -6.81
CA GLU A 40 -12.78 -0.71 -6.84
C GLU A 40 -12.86 -1.62 -8.07
N ASN A 41 -12.00 -1.41 -9.07
CA ASN A 41 -12.00 -2.20 -10.27
C ASN A 41 -11.39 -3.58 -10.03
N THR A 42 -12.21 -4.62 -10.18
CA THR A 42 -11.81 -6.02 -10.02
C THR A 42 -11.01 -6.59 -11.20
N LYS A 43 -10.94 -5.88 -12.33
CA LYS A 43 -10.16 -6.28 -13.51
C LYS A 43 -8.74 -5.69 -13.50
N LEU A 44 -8.56 -4.48 -12.96
CA LEU A 44 -7.25 -3.80 -12.88
C LEU A 44 -6.42 -4.29 -11.67
N THR A 45 -6.14 -5.59 -11.63
CA THR A 45 -5.39 -6.20 -10.52
C THR A 45 -3.88 -6.30 -10.76
N THR A 46 -3.45 -6.03 -11.99
CA THR A 46 -2.05 -6.07 -12.41
C THR A 46 -1.24 -4.97 -11.71
N LYS A 47 -0.12 -5.34 -11.10
CA LYS A 47 0.83 -4.40 -10.48
C LYS A 47 1.65 -3.67 -11.55
N SER A 48 1.98 -2.41 -11.32
CA SER A 48 2.92 -1.67 -12.16
C SER A 48 4.35 -2.20 -11.99
N ASP A 49 5.23 -1.88 -12.93
CA ASP A 49 6.68 -2.15 -12.84
C ASP A 49 7.32 -1.63 -11.54
N ASP A 50 6.69 -0.66 -10.85
CA ASP A 50 7.16 -0.16 -9.55
C ASP A 50 7.23 -1.28 -8.50
N TYR A 51 6.45 -2.35 -8.68
CA TYR A 51 6.45 -3.52 -7.82
C TYR A 51 7.61 -4.50 -8.10
N ASP A 52 8.45 -4.26 -9.11
CA ASP A 52 9.60 -5.12 -9.42
C ASP A 52 10.60 -5.19 -8.27
N ILE A 53 10.76 -4.10 -7.51
CA ILE A 53 11.61 -4.08 -6.32
C ILE A 53 11.08 -5.09 -5.30
N PHE A 54 9.77 -5.08 -5.03
CA PHE A 54 9.14 -6.03 -4.11
C PHE A 54 9.17 -7.46 -4.65
N LYS A 55 9.03 -7.63 -5.96
CA LYS A 55 9.13 -8.94 -6.62
C LYS A 55 10.53 -9.54 -6.47
N ARG A 56 11.59 -8.73 -6.57
CA ARG A 56 12.97 -9.19 -6.33
C ARG A 56 13.24 -9.56 -4.86
N LEU A 57 12.60 -8.87 -3.93
CA LEU A 57 12.82 -9.09 -2.49
C LEU A 57 12.02 -10.27 -1.94
N VAL A 58 10.75 -10.42 -2.34
CA VAL A 58 9.79 -11.36 -1.71
C VAL A 58 9.22 -12.37 -2.72
N GLY A 59 9.67 -12.33 -3.98
CA GLY A 59 9.16 -13.18 -5.06
C GLY A 59 7.75 -12.79 -5.51
N ASP A 60 7.01 -13.72 -6.11
CA ASP A 60 5.61 -13.57 -6.52
C ASP A 60 4.64 -13.79 -5.34
N GLY A 61 4.89 -13.09 -4.22
CA GLY A 61 4.08 -13.11 -3.02
C GLY A 61 2.87 -12.16 -3.07
N LEU A 62 2.20 -11.94 -1.93
CA LEU A 62 0.97 -11.13 -1.85
C LEU A 62 1.13 -9.70 -2.45
N LEU A 63 2.28 -9.06 -2.29
CA LEU A 63 2.48 -7.67 -2.70
C LEU A 63 2.66 -7.50 -4.22
N SER A 64 3.33 -8.45 -4.86
CA SER A 64 3.71 -8.44 -6.29
C SER A 64 2.77 -9.29 -7.16
N ALA A 65 2.06 -10.26 -6.57
CA ALA A 65 1.10 -11.09 -7.28
C ALA A 65 -0.08 -10.26 -7.80
N SER A 66 -0.69 -10.76 -8.89
CA SER A 66 -1.86 -10.17 -9.55
C SER A 66 -2.94 -11.24 -9.79
N GLY A 67 -4.16 -10.80 -10.11
CA GLY A 67 -5.26 -11.69 -10.48
C GLY A 67 -5.61 -12.76 -9.44
N GLU A 68 -5.81 -13.99 -9.90
CA GLU A 68 -6.24 -15.11 -9.07
C GLU A 68 -5.20 -15.50 -8.01
N THR A 69 -3.91 -15.43 -8.34
CA THR A 69 -2.81 -15.72 -7.39
C THR A 69 -2.85 -14.75 -6.21
N TRP A 70 -3.03 -13.46 -6.49
CA TRP A 70 -3.21 -12.45 -5.46
C TRP A 70 -4.46 -12.71 -4.61
N PHE A 71 -5.57 -13.04 -5.26
CA PHE A 71 -6.83 -13.31 -4.56
C PHE A 71 -6.72 -14.50 -3.60
N LYS A 72 -6.11 -15.61 -4.05
CA LYS A 72 -5.85 -16.79 -3.21
C LYS A 72 -4.97 -16.46 -2.01
N ALA A 73 -3.86 -15.76 -2.25
CA ALA A 73 -2.94 -15.34 -1.19
C ALA A 73 -3.62 -14.41 -0.17
N ARG A 74 -4.40 -13.43 -0.64
CA ARG A 74 -5.13 -12.49 0.23
C ARG A 74 -6.19 -13.20 1.06
N ARG A 75 -6.94 -14.13 0.47
CA ARG A 75 -7.98 -14.89 1.18
C ARG A 75 -7.39 -15.71 2.33
N MET A 76 -6.24 -16.34 2.10
CA MET A 76 -5.53 -17.09 3.13
C MET A 76 -5.04 -16.21 4.28
N LEU A 77 -4.51 -15.01 3.98
CA LEU A 77 -4.00 -14.09 5.00
C LEU A 77 -5.11 -13.36 5.78
N THR A 78 -6.25 -13.06 5.16
CA THR A 78 -7.32 -12.27 5.80
C THR A 78 -7.82 -12.90 7.10
N SER A 79 -7.84 -14.23 7.20
CA SER A 79 -8.23 -14.92 8.45
C SER A 79 -7.25 -14.65 9.59
N ALA A 80 -5.95 -14.58 9.32
CA ALA A 80 -4.91 -14.27 10.33
C ALA A 80 -4.99 -12.83 10.84
N PHE A 81 -5.52 -11.91 10.03
CA PHE A 81 -5.75 -10.51 10.38
C PHE A 81 -7.20 -10.23 10.83
N HIS A 82 -7.95 -11.26 11.24
CA HIS A 82 -9.28 -11.06 11.81
C HIS A 82 -9.20 -10.32 13.16
N PHE A 83 -10.15 -9.44 13.47
CA PHE A 83 -10.13 -8.58 14.66
C PHE A 83 -9.90 -9.32 15.99
N ASN A 84 -10.43 -10.54 16.12
CA ASN A 84 -10.23 -11.37 17.32
C ASN A 84 -8.77 -11.81 17.50
N ILE A 85 -8.05 -12.03 16.41
CA ILE A 85 -6.62 -12.39 16.43
C ILE A 85 -5.79 -11.13 16.66
N LEU A 86 -6.11 -10.04 15.96
CA LEU A 86 -5.41 -8.76 16.11
C LEU A 86 -5.40 -8.25 17.55
N ARG A 87 -6.53 -8.34 18.27
CA ARG A 87 -6.61 -7.91 19.68
C ARG A 87 -5.58 -8.60 20.58
N LYS A 88 -5.35 -9.90 20.37
CA LYS A 88 -4.33 -10.66 21.13
C LYS A 88 -2.91 -10.17 20.83
N HIS A 89 -2.64 -9.76 19.60
CA HIS A 89 -1.33 -9.23 19.23
C HIS A 89 -1.06 -7.85 19.84
N VAL A 90 -2.09 -7.02 20.04
CA VAL A 90 -1.95 -5.69 20.66
C VAL A 90 -1.36 -5.78 22.06
N GLU A 91 -1.78 -6.76 22.86
CA GLU A 91 -1.24 -7.00 24.21
C GLU A 91 0.26 -7.29 24.15
N ILE A 92 0.66 -8.22 23.27
CA ILE A 92 2.06 -8.59 23.04
C ILE A 92 2.87 -7.38 22.54
N PHE A 93 2.35 -6.62 21.57
CA PHE A 93 3.01 -5.41 21.07
C PHE A 93 3.26 -4.39 22.18
N ASN A 94 2.30 -4.20 23.09
CA ASN A 94 2.43 -3.27 24.20
C ASN A 94 3.50 -3.73 25.20
N GLU A 95 3.58 -5.02 25.50
CA GLU A 95 4.63 -5.58 26.36
C GLU A 95 6.02 -5.42 25.76
N GLN A 96 6.20 -5.78 24.48
CA GLN A 96 7.47 -5.62 23.79
C GLN A 96 7.89 -4.16 23.66
N THR A 97 6.91 -3.26 23.47
CA THR A 97 7.16 -1.81 23.45
C THR A 97 7.71 -1.34 24.79
N LYS A 98 7.16 -1.78 25.93
CA LYS A 98 7.69 -1.44 27.26
C LYS A 98 9.11 -1.94 27.46
N ILE A 99 9.43 -3.16 27.03
CA ILE A 99 10.78 -3.72 27.08
C ILE A 99 11.74 -2.89 26.24
N CYS A 100 11.33 -2.55 25.01
CA CYS A 100 12.13 -1.73 24.09
C CYS A 100 12.40 -0.34 24.69
N PHE A 101 11.38 0.32 25.23
CA PHE A 101 11.53 1.61 25.92
C PHE A 101 12.47 1.51 27.13
N PHE A 102 12.34 0.46 27.94
CA PHE A 102 13.23 0.24 29.08
C PHE A 102 14.69 0.09 28.62
N PHE A 103 14.94 -0.67 27.56
CA PHE A 103 16.28 -0.87 27.03
C PHE A 103 16.89 0.38 26.39
N LEU A 104 16.08 1.21 25.74
CA LEU A 104 16.53 2.42 25.04
C LEU A 104 16.70 3.66 25.94
N PHE A 105 15.95 3.74 27.04
CA PHE A 105 15.87 4.98 27.83
C PHE A 105 16.19 4.83 29.31
N LEU A 106 16.22 3.61 29.85
CA LEU A 106 16.44 3.34 31.28
C LEU A 106 17.66 2.44 31.52
N LYS A 107 18.53 2.31 30.51
CA LYS A 107 19.84 1.67 30.60
C LYS A 107 20.92 2.62 30.11
#